data_AF-A0A4C2DZV2-F1
#
_entry.id   AF-A0A4C2DZV2-F1
#
_cell.length_a   1.000
_cell.length_b   1.000
_cell.length_c   1.000
_cell.angle_alpha   90.00
_cell.angle_beta   90.00
_cell.angle_gamma   90.00
#
_symmetry.space_group_name_H-M   'P 1'
#
loop_
_entity.id
_entity.type
_entity.pdbx_description
1 polymer ?
#
loop_
_entity_poly.entity_id
_entity_poly.type
_entity_poly.pdbx_seq_one_letter_code
_entity_poly.pdbx_strand_id
1 'polypeptide(L)'
;MKPELRTYRTLVRAFVRADRTARIAQKAAERKQQLALLTYRRMNIAREQAKKDLDSATRMKLLKDMSLLNKRVEILKQKVPENDKKLLFVQDTSFLRDQILSVQDDRHIQHLEDISAFIDNQREYDELIERYNPGIRMSQEERVKRTANKVGFQMPS
;
A
#
# COMPACT_ATOMS: atom_id res chain seq x y z
N MET A 1 14.14 28.58 -17.28
CA MET A 1 13.77 27.99 -15.97
C MET A 1 15.07 27.62 -15.27
N LYS A 2 15.27 27.95 -13.98
CA LYS A 2 16.53 27.66 -13.27
C LYS A 2 16.80 26.13 -13.26
N PRO A 3 18.05 25.67 -13.50
CA PRO A 3 18.38 24.25 -13.59
C PRO A 3 18.00 23.48 -12.31
N GLU A 4 18.28 24.06 -11.14
CA GLU A 4 17.90 23.55 -9.82
C GLU A 4 16.42 23.13 -9.71
N LEU A 5 15.51 23.98 -10.18
CA LEU A 5 14.06 23.73 -10.11
C LEU A 5 13.63 22.59 -11.04
N ARG A 6 14.34 22.40 -12.16
CA ARG A 6 14.09 21.29 -13.08
C ARG A 6 14.53 19.99 -12.42
N THR A 7 15.75 19.95 -11.90
CA THR A 7 16.33 18.77 -11.24
C THR A 7 15.50 18.35 -10.03
N TYR A 8 15.08 19.30 -9.19
CA TYR A 8 14.15 19.06 -8.09
C TYR A 8 12.87 18.36 -8.53
N ARG A 9 12.22 18.88 -9.58
CA ARG A 9 10.96 18.30 -10.10
C ARG A 9 11.17 16.90 -10.65
N THR A 10 12.29 16.67 -11.35
CA THR A 10 12.63 15.35 -11.89
C THR A 10 12.83 14.35 -10.75
N LEU A 11 13.64 14.71 -9.76
CA LEU A 11 13.93 13.87 -8.61
C LEU A 11 12.66 13.52 -7.82
N VAL A 12 11.82 14.52 -7.50
CA VAL A 12 10.54 14.29 -6.81
C VAL A 12 9.63 13.35 -7.61
N ARG A 13 9.56 13.51 -8.94
CA ARG A 13 8.76 12.60 -9.79
C ARG A 13 9.31 11.18 -9.79
N ALA A 14 10.63 11.00 -9.87
CA ALA A 14 11.27 9.69 -9.81
C ALA A 14 10.94 8.99 -8.49
N PHE A 15 11.08 9.69 -7.36
CA PHE A 15 10.69 9.16 -6.04
C PHE A 15 9.21 8.78 -5.96
N VAL A 16 8.29 9.66 -6.41
CA VAL A 16 6.86 9.34 -6.41
C VAL A 16 6.58 8.07 -7.21
N ARG A 17 7.19 7.92 -8.39
CA ARG A 17 6.97 6.75 -9.25
C ARG A 17 7.51 5.47 -8.62
N ALA A 18 8.75 5.50 -8.12
CA ALA A 18 9.40 4.34 -7.53
C ALA A 18 8.67 3.84 -6.27
N ASP A 19 8.24 4.75 -5.40
CA ASP A 19 7.59 4.41 -4.14
C ASP A 19 6.08 4.12 -4.27
N ARG A 20 5.46 4.48 -5.41
CA ARG A 20 4.01 4.34 -5.60
C ARG A 20 3.54 2.89 -5.41
N THR A 21 4.23 1.93 -6.00
CA THR A 21 3.86 0.51 -5.93
C THR A 21 3.95 -0.01 -4.50
N ALA A 22 5.05 0.28 -3.80
CA ALA A 22 5.26 -0.08 -2.40
C ALA A 22 4.19 0.54 -1.49
N ARG A 23 3.88 1.83 -1.66
CA ARG A 23 2.84 2.51 -0.87
C ARG A 23 1.43 2.00 -1.15
N ILE A 24 1.12 1.61 -2.39
CA ILE A 24 -0.16 0.94 -2.72
C ILE A 24 -0.24 -0.39 -1.97
N ALA A 25 0.82 -1.20 -2.00
CA ALA A 25 0.87 -2.48 -1.30
C ALA A 25 0.72 -2.29 0.22
N GLN A 26 1.42 -1.30 0.81
CA GLN A 26 1.29 -0.95 2.23
C GLN A 26 -0.16 -0.58 2.58
N LYS A 27 -0.79 0.31 1.81
CA LYS A 27 -2.20 0.69 2.04
C LYS A 27 -3.16 -0.47 1.87
N ALA A 28 -2.90 -1.37 0.92
CA ALA A 28 -3.70 -2.58 0.75
C ALA A 28 -3.59 -3.49 1.97
N ALA A 29 -2.39 -3.64 2.54
CA ALA A 29 -2.14 -4.41 3.76
C ALA A 29 -2.83 -3.77 4.99
N GLU A 30 -2.68 -2.46 5.18
CA GLU A 30 -3.36 -1.70 6.25
C GLU A 30 -4.89 -1.84 6.15
N ARG A 31 -5.45 -1.72 4.93
CA ARG A 31 -6.89 -1.93 4.70
C ARG A 31 -7.32 -3.34 5.08
N LYS A 32 -6.52 -4.36 4.73
CA LYS A 32 -6.80 -5.77 5.11
C LYS A 32 -6.81 -5.95 6.63
N GLN A 33 -5.84 -5.37 7.33
CA GLN A 33 -5.78 -5.38 8.79
C GLN A 33 -7.00 -4.69 9.42
N GLN A 34 -7.39 -3.51 8.90
CA GLN A 34 -8.58 -2.80 9.36
C GLN A 34 -9.86 -3.62 9.15
N LEU A 35 -10.02 -4.24 7.97
CA LEU A 35 -11.16 -5.12 7.70
C LEU A 35 -11.21 -6.32 8.65
N ALA A 36 -10.06 -6.95 8.92
CA ALA A 36 -9.97 -8.04 9.88
C ALA A 36 -10.39 -7.60 11.29
N LEU A 37 -9.90 -6.45 11.76
CA LEU A 37 -10.26 -5.88 13.05
C LEU A 37 -11.77 -5.58 13.15
N LEU A 38 -12.37 -4.98 12.11
CA LEU A 38 -13.81 -4.70 12.08
C LEU A 38 -14.63 -5.99 12.04
N THR A 39 -14.17 -7.00 11.31
CA THR A 39 -14.83 -8.32 11.25
C THR A 39 -14.84 -8.98 12.63
N TYR A 40 -13.70 -8.93 13.32
CA TYR A 40 -13.59 -9.41 14.69
C TYR A 40 -14.53 -8.67 15.65
N ARG A 41 -14.57 -7.33 15.59
CA ARG A 41 -15.51 -6.52 16.41
C ARG A 41 -16.97 -6.88 16.11
N ARG A 42 -17.32 -7.07 14.84
CA ARG A 42 -18.66 -7.49 14.42
C ARG A 42 -19.03 -8.86 15.00
N MET A 43 -18.09 -9.81 15.00
CA MET A 43 -18.29 -11.13 15.63
C MET A 43 -18.48 -11.01 17.14
N ASN A 44 -17.77 -10.10 17.81
CA ASN A 44 -17.94 -9.88 19.25
C ASN A 44 -19.33 -9.35 19.58
N ILE A 45 -19.82 -8.36 18.83
CA ILE A 45 -21.16 -7.82 19.06
C ILE A 45 -22.23 -8.87 18.77
N ALA A 46 -22.07 -9.66 17.70
CA ALA A 46 -23.00 -10.76 17.42
C ALA A 46 -23.02 -11.80 18.56
N ARG A 47 -21.85 -12.10 19.16
CA ARG A 47 -21.75 -12.96 20.36
C ARG A 47 -22.41 -12.32 21.58
N GLU A 48 -22.25 -11.02 21.77
CA GLU A 48 -22.90 -10.30 22.86
C GLU A 48 -24.42 -10.31 22.69
N GLN A 49 -24.94 -10.04 21.49
CA GLN A 49 -26.38 -10.08 21.18
C GLN A 49 -27.02 -11.45 21.45
N ALA A 50 -26.27 -12.54 21.33
CA ALA A 50 -26.76 -13.90 21.57
C ALA A 50 -26.94 -14.24 23.07
N LYS A 51 -26.43 -13.41 23.99
CA LYS A 51 -26.61 -13.62 25.44
C LYS A 51 -28.06 -13.32 25.82
N LYS A 52 -28.68 -14.21 26.61
CA LYS A 52 -30.12 -14.12 26.95
C LYS A 52 -30.45 -12.99 27.93
N ASP A 53 -29.49 -12.56 28.74
CA ASP A 53 -29.71 -11.64 29.89
C ASP A 53 -29.47 -10.15 29.58
N LEU A 54 -29.72 -9.70 28.33
CA LEU A 54 -29.49 -8.31 27.95
C LEU A 54 -30.70 -7.42 28.20
N ASP A 55 -30.45 -6.27 28.84
CA ASP A 55 -31.41 -5.18 28.96
C ASP A 55 -31.79 -4.57 27.59
N SER A 56 -33.01 -4.05 27.47
CA SER A 56 -33.57 -3.49 26.23
C SER A 56 -32.71 -2.36 25.67
N ALA A 57 -32.22 -1.46 26.54
CA ALA A 57 -31.36 -0.34 26.14
C ALA A 57 -30.02 -0.83 25.56
N THR A 58 -29.43 -1.87 26.18
CA THR A 58 -28.17 -2.46 25.71
C THR A 58 -28.32 -3.13 24.35
N ARG A 59 -29.43 -3.85 24.11
CA ARG A 59 -29.73 -4.44 22.79
C ARG A 59 -29.82 -3.38 21.71
N MET A 60 -30.50 -2.27 21.98
CA MET A 60 -30.67 -1.17 21.05
C MET A 60 -29.32 -0.53 20.67
N LYS A 61 -28.43 -0.36 21.66
CA LYS A 61 -27.06 0.13 21.44
C LYS A 61 -26.25 -0.82 20.55
N LEU A 62 -26.28 -2.13 20.84
CA LEU A 62 -25.56 -3.14 20.03
C LEU A 62 -26.06 -3.18 18.58
N LEU A 63 -27.37 -3.03 18.34
CA LEU A 63 -27.93 -2.93 16.99
C LEU A 63 -27.41 -1.71 16.23
N LYS A 64 -27.34 -0.55 16.90
CA LYS A 64 -26.76 0.67 16.33
C LYS A 64 -25.27 0.50 16.03
N ASP A 65 -24.51 -0.09 16.95
CA ASP A 65 -23.08 -0.32 16.75
C ASP A 65 -22.82 -1.30 15.58
N MET A 66 -23.66 -2.32 15.42
CA MET A 66 -23.61 -3.23 14.27
C MET A 66 -23.87 -2.54 12.94
N SER A 67 -24.89 -1.67 12.86
CA SER A 67 -25.19 -0.95 11.62
C SER A 67 -24.06 0.02 11.25
N LEU A 68 -23.49 0.71 12.24
CA LEU A 68 -22.33 1.59 12.06
C LEU A 68 -21.09 0.81 11.58
N LEU A 69 -20.84 -0.38 12.14
CA LEU A 69 -19.75 -1.25 11.71
C LEU A 69 -19.94 -1.74 10.27
N ASN A 70 -21.15 -2.18 9.91
CA ASN A 70 -21.45 -2.61 8.55
C ASN A 70 -21.20 -1.48 7.55
N LYS A 71 -21.68 -0.27 7.85
CA LYS A 71 -21.42 0.92 7.03
C LYS A 71 -19.92 1.21 6.88
N ARG A 72 -19.14 1.11 7.98
CA ARG A 72 -17.67 1.29 7.93
C ARG A 72 -17.00 0.23 7.07
N VAL A 73 -17.42 -1.03 7.17
CA VAL A 73 -16.88 -2.12 6.34
C VAL A 73 -17.18 -1.89 4.86
N GLU A 74 -18.39 -1.47 4.51
CA GLU A 74 -18.76 -1.14 3.13
C GLU A 74 -17.90 0.01 2.58
N ILE A 75 -17.76 1.09 3.34
CA ILE A 75 -16.90 2.23 2.95
C ILE A 75 -15.45 1.77 2.73
N LEU A 76 -14.90 0.93 3.60
CA LEU A 76 -13.53 0.43 3.44
C LEU A 76 -13.38 -0.53 2.25
N LYS A 77 -14.39 -1.34 1.95
CA LYS A 77 -14.41 -2.21 0.77
C LYS A 77 -14.43 -1.41 -0.53
N GLN A 78 -15.19 -0.32 -0.58
CA GLN A 78 -15.28 0.56 -1.75
C GLN A 78 -14.00 1.35 -2.01
N LYS A 79 -13.20 1.63 -0.97
CA LYS A 79 -11.92 2.35 -1.12
C LYS A 79 -10.88 1.47 -1.81
N VAL A 80 -10.59 1.80 -3.07
CA VAL A 80 -9.48 1.23 -3.85
C VAL A 80 -8.20 2.00 -3.50
N PRO A 81 -7.13 1.33 -2.99
CA PRO A 81 -5.90 2.01 -2.57
C PRO A 81 -5.18 2.72 -3.74
N GLU A 82 -5.29 2.19 -4.96
CA GLU A 82 -4.64 2.72 -6.16
C GLU A 82 -5.12 4.12 -6.55
N ASN A 83 -6.37 4.45 -6.21
CA ASN A 83 -7.03 5.71 -6.57
C ASN A 83 -6.79 6.82 -5.53
N ASP A 84 -6.01 6.56 -4.48
CA ASP A 84 -5.73 7.56 -3.46
C ASP A 84 -4.75 8.62 -3.99
N LYS A 85 -5.25 9.84 -4.20
CA LYS A 85 -4.46 10.98 -4.67
C LYS A 85 -3.26 11.30 -3.77
N LYS A 86 -3.28 10.93 -2.48
CA LYS A 86 -2.15 11.11 -1.56
C LYS A 86 -0.89 10.34 -1.98
N LEU A 87 -1.05 9.33 -2.84
CA LEU A 87 0.07 8.56 -3.38
C LEU A 87 0.83 9.29 -4.49
N LEU A 88 0.27 10.37 -5.05
CA LEU A 88 0.89 11.18 -6.09
C LEU A 88 1.88 12.21 -5.54
N PHE A 89 2.08 12.23 -4.23
CA PHE A 89 2.90 13.22 -3.52
C PHE A 89 3.89 12.52 -2.59
N VAL A 90 5.10 13.07 -2.50
CA VAL A 90 6.08 12.74 -1.46
C VAL A 90 5.64 13.40 -0.15
N GLN A 91 5.74 12.69 0.97
CA GLN A 91 5.26 13.22 2.26
C GLN A 91 6.12 14.37 2.77
N ASP A 92 7.44 14.23 2.66
CA ASP A 92 8.38 15.24 3.10
C ASP A 92 9.33 15.62 1.96
N THR A 93 9.11 16.81 1.41
CA THR A 93 9.99 17.39 0.40
C THR A 93 10.87 18.49 0.96
N SER A 94 10.75 18.81 2.26
CA SER A 94 11.50 19.91 2.88
C SER A 94 13.00 19.66 2.78
N PHE A 95 13.43 18.46 3.17
CA PHE A 95 14.81 18.01 3.04
C PHE A 95 15.36 18.13 1.62
N LEU A 96 14.63 17.65 0.61
CA LEU A 96 15.05 17.71 -0.79
C LEU A 96 15.15 19.16 -1.29
N ARG A 97 14.21 20.01 -0.87
CA ARG A 97 14.22 21.43 -1.21
C ARG A 97 15.43 22.12 -0.59
N ASP A 98 15.66 21.90 0.70
CA ASP A 98 16.74 22.54 1.45
C ASP A 98 18.11 22.12 0.91
N GLN A 99 18.25 20.84 0.55
CA GLN A 99 19.47 20.31 -0.03
C GLN A 99 19.74 20.83 -1.45
N ILE A 100 18.72 21.26 -2.20
CA ILE A 100 18.87 21.88 -3.52
C ILE A 100 19.15 23.38 -3.40
N LEU A 101 18.52 24.06 -2.43
CA LEU A 101 18.74 25.48 -2.19
C LEU A 101 20.12 25.76 -1.57
N SER A 102 20.72 24.78 -0.89
CA SER A 102 22.09 24.88 -0.37
C SER A 102 23.16 24.65 -1.45
N VAL A 103 22.77 24.23 -2.66
CA VAL A 103 23.71 23.96 -3.75
C VAL A 103 24.23 25.26 -4.36
N GLN A 104 25.56 25.36 -4.47
CA GLN A 104 26.27 26.43 -5.16
C GLN A 104 27.11 25.92 -6.36
N ASP A 105 27.26 24.60 -6.51
CA ASP A 105 28.14 23.95 -7.51
C ASP A 105 27.32 23.13 -8.52
N ASP A 106 27.61 23.30 -9.80
CA ASP A 106 26.98 22.58 -10.91
C ASP A 106 27.15 21.05 -10.80
N ARG A 107 28.23 20.57 -10.18
CA ARG A 107 28.46 19.13 -9.96
C ARG A 107 27.40 18.48 -9.07
N HIS A 108 26.90 19.21 -8.08
CA HIS A 108 25.82 18.70 -7.22
C HIS A 108 24.51 18.57 -7.98
N ILE A 109 24.21 19.52 -8.87
CA ILE A 109 23.03 19.43 -9.74
C ILE A 109 23.13 18.17 -10.60
N GLN A 110 24.30 17.91 -11.19
CA GLN A 110 24.54 16.71 -12.00
C GLN A 110 24.38 15.42 -11.19
N HIS A 111 24.91 15.36 -9.96
CA HIS A 111 24.70 14.20 -9.08
C HIS A 111 23.24 13.93 -8.75
N LEU A 112 22.42 14.98 -8.56
CA LEU A 112 20.99 14.82 -8.33
C LEU A 112 20.26 14.30 -9.58
N GLU A 113 20.72 14.69 -10.77
CA GLU A 113 20.23 14.12 -12.03
C GLU A 113 20.61 12.64 -12.15
N ASP A 114 21.85 12.27 -11.85
CA ASP A 114 22.31 10.86 -11.84
C ASP A 114 21.50 10.02 -10.86
N ILE A 115 21.21 10.53 -9.66
CA ILE A 115 20.35 9.86 -8.68
C ILE A 115 18.94 9.66 -9.24
N SER A 116 18.38 10.68 -9.90
CA SER A 116 17.05 10.55 -10.50
C SER A 116 16.99 9.47 -11.58
N ALA A 117 18.04 9.39 -12.42
CA ALA A 117 18.18 8.35 -13.43
C ALA A 117 18.35 6.96 -12.81
N PHE A 118 19.16 6.84 -11.75
CA PHE A 118 19.35 5.59 -11.02
C PHE A 118 18.03 5.05 -10.45
N ILE A 119 17.20 5.91 -9.84
CA ILE A 119 15.89 5.51 -9.28
C ILE A 119 14.97 4.99 -10.39
N ASP A 120 14.89 5.69 -11.51
CA ASP A 120 14.07 5.25 -12.65
C ASP A 120 14.57 3.91 -13.22
N ASN A 121 15.89 3.74 -13.34
CA ASN A 121 16.51 2.49 -13.80
C ASN A 121 16.27 1.32 -12.83
N GLN A 122 16.32 1.57 -11.51
CA GLN A 122 16.05 0.54 -10.50
C GLN A 122 14.59 0.06 -10.60
N ARG A 123 13.65 0.98 -10.82
CA ARG A 123 12.23 0.63 -11.04
C ARG A 123 12.06 -0.22 -12.30
N GLU A 124 12.70 0.17 -13.41
CA GLU A 124 12.65 -0.59 -14.66
C GLU A 124 13.26 -1.98 -14.49
N TYR A 125 14.40 -2.09 -13.78
CA TYR A 125 15.01 -3.36 -13.44
C TYR A 125 14.04 -4.27 -12.68
N ASP A 126 13.37 -3.75 -11.64
CA ASP A 126 12.41 -4.53 -10.86
C ASP A 126 11.22 -5.01 -11.73
N GLU A 127 10.72 -4.14 -12.62
CA GLU A 127 9.65 -4.49 -13.58
C GLU A 127 10.10 -5.59 -14.56
N LEU A 128 11.34 -5.54 -15.06
CA LEU A 128 11.90 -6.56 -15.93
C LEU A 128 12.07 -7.90 -15.20
N ILE A 129 12.58 -7.87 -13.97
CA ILE A 129 12.74 -9.08 -13.14
C ILE A 129 11.39 -9.75 -12.89
N GLU A 130 10.35 -8.99 -12.55
CA GLU A 130 9.00 -9.54 -12.36
C GLU A 130 8.44 -10.16 -13.65
N ARG A 131 8.69 -9.53 -14.80
CA ARG A 131 8.17 -9.99 -16.10
C ARG A 131 8.83 -11.29 -16.57
N TYR A 132 10.16 -11.39 -16.43
CA TYR A 132 10.91 -12.54 -16.92
C TYR A 132 11.07 -13.65 -15.87
N ASN A 133 10.92 -13.33 -14.59
CA ASN A 133 10.95 -14.31 -13.51
C ASN A 133 9.74 -14.14 -12.56
N PRO A 134 8.51 -14.46 -13.02
CA PRO A 134 7.31 -14.34 -12.20
C PRO A 134 7.31 -15.26 -10.96
N GLY A 135 8.24 -16.23 -10.90
CA GLY A 135 8.44 -17.11 -9.75
C GLY A 135 9.32 -16.55 -8.65
N ILE A 136 9.99 -15.42 -8.86
CA ILE A 136 11.00 -14.92 -7.93
C ILE A 136 10.40 -14.49 -6.58
N ARG A 137 9.15 -14.02 -6.58
CA ARG A 137 8.41 -13.59 -5.37
C ARG A 137 7.45 -14.64 -4.83
N MET A 138 7.36 -15.83 -5.46
CA MET A 138 6.44 -16.87 -4.98
C MET A 138 6.94 -17.46 -3.66
N SER A 139 6.04 -17.63 -2.71
CA SER A 139 6.37 -18.37 -1.50
C SER A 139 6.67 -19.83 -1.83
N GLN A 140 7.39 -20.51 -0.94
CA GLN A 140 7.68 -21.95 -1.13
C GLN A 140 6.38 -22.75 -1.26
N GLU A 141 5.35 -22.39 -0.49
CA GLU A 141 4.03 -23.02 -0.53
C GLU A 141 3.35 -22.84 -1.90
N GLU A 142 3.40 -21.63 -2.47
CA GLU A 142 2.85 -21.36 -3.81
C GLU A 142 3.58 -22.13 -4.91
N ARG A 143 4.91 -22.25 -4.79
CA ARG A 143 5.72 -23.05 -5.73
C ARG A 143 5.34 -24.51 -5.67
N VAL A 144 5.17 -25.07 -4.47
CA VAL A 144 4.73 -26.46 -4.27
C VAL A 144 3.32 -26.65 -4.84
N LYS A 145 2.37 -25.77 -4.52
CA LYS A 145 1.00 -25.81 -5.06
C LYS A 145 0.96 -25.74 -6.59
N ARG A 146 1.74 -24.85 -7.21
CA ARG A 146 1.82 -24.78 -8.68
C ARG A 146 2.43 -26.04 -9.30
N THR A 147 3.44 -26.61 -8.67
CA THR A 147 4.09 -27.84 -9.15
C THR A 147 3.15 -29.03 -9.03
N ALA A 148 2.45 -29.15 -7.91
CA ALA A 148 1.38 -30.12 -7.72
C ALA A 148 0.27 -29.98 -8.79
N ASN A 149 -0.20 -28.76 -9.05
CA ASN A 149 -1.22 -28.52 -10.06
C ASN A 149 -0.76 -28.88 -11.49
N LYS A 150 0.54 -28.73 -11.82
CA LYS A 150 1.08 -29.15 -13.12
C LYS A 150 0.93 -30.65 -13.37
N VAL A 151 0.94 -31.47 -12.31
CA VAL A 151 0.75 -32.92 -12.39
C VAL A 151 -0.68 -33.36 -12.07
N GLY A 152 -1.63 -32.40 -11.98
CA GLY A 152 -3.02 -32.69 -11.64
C GLY A 152 -3.27 -33.04 -10.18
N PHE A 153 -2.29 -32.84 -9.29
CA PHE A 153 -2.43 -33.08 -7.85
C PHE A 153 -2.92 -31.81 -7.14
N GLN A 154 -4.03 -31.89 -6.39
CA GLN A 154 -4.51 -30.80 -5.56
C GLN A 154 -3.97 -30.93 -4.13
N MET A 155 -3.16 -29.95 -3.71
CA MET A 155 -2.68 -29.85 -2.34
C MET A 155 -3.83 -29.41 -1.41
N PRO A 156 -4.00 -30.05 -0.24
CA PRO A 156 -4.92 -29.56 0.79
C PRO A 156 -4.51 -28.16 1.28
N SER A 157 -5.51 -27.37 1.66
CA SER A 157 -5.32 -26.01 2.20
C SER A 157 -4.80 -26.02 3.63
#